data_AF-A0A6M1NVK3-F1
#
_entry.id   AF-A0A6M1NVK3-F1
#
_cell.length_a   1.000
_cell.length_b   1.000
_cell.length_c   1.000
_cell.angle_alpha   90.00
_cell.angle_beta   90.00
_cell.angle_gamma   90.00
#
_symmetry.space_group_name_H-M   'P 1'
#
loop_
_entity.id
_entity.type
_entity.pdbx_description
1 polymer ?
#
loop_
_entity_poly.entity_id
_entity_poly.type
_entity_poly.pdbx_seq_one_letter_code
_entity_poly.pdbx_strand_id
1 'polypeptide(L)'
;MSNTTVHLYQHLIEKFSNYSIEELIQLNNETVKGKGWGSAKATFRTAIITAFSRKGIDLSQIISKDDGFTTVKSVPVRLEDNTLVPLAY
;
A
#
# COMPACT_ATOMS: atom_id res chain seq x y z
N MET A 1 21.12 9.76 0.20
CA MET A 1 19.80 9.26 -0.24
C MET A 1 19.05 10.42 -0.85
N SER A 2 18.51 10.29 -2.07
CA SER A 2 18.03 11.43 -2.87
C SER A 2 16.79 12.07 -2.24
N ASN A 3 16.84 13.40 -2.09
CA ASN A 3 15.78 14.26 -1.53
C ASN A 3 14.40 14.00 -2.20
N THR A 4 14.41 13.57 -3.46
CA THR A 4 13.21 13.31 -4.28
C THR A 4 12.29 12.21 -3.74
N THR A 5 12.83 11.10 -3.20
CA THR A 5 11.99 9.98 -2.72
C THR A 5 11.23 10.36 -1.45
N VAL A 6 11.87 11.13 -0.56
CA VAL A 6 11.25 11.63 0.66
C VAL A 6 10.13 12.60 0.34
N HIS A 7 10.37 13.54 -0.58
CA HIS A 7 9.32 14.47 -1.06
C HIS A 7 8.17 13.74 -1.74
N LEU A 8 8.45 12.73 -2.56
CA LEU A 8 7.40 11.91 -3.19
C LEU A 8 6.56 11.18 -2.13
N TYR A 9 7.19 10.56 -1.14
CA TYR A 9 6.47 9.84 -0.09
C TYR A 9 5.55 10.76 0.72
N GLN A 10 6.04 11.93 1.13
CA GLN A 10 5.24 12.92 1.86
C GLN A 10 4.03 13.39 1.04
N HIS A 11 4.27 13.77 -0.22
CA HIS A 11 3.21 14.18 -1.14
C HIS A 11 2.14 13.10 -1.31
N LEU A 12 2.55 11.83 -1.45
CA LEU A 12 1.62 10.72 -1.62
C LEU A 12 0.81 10.45 -0.35
N ILE A 13 1.40 10.56 0.84
CA ILE A 13 0.66 10.43 2.10
C ILE A 13 -0.45 11.48 2.20
N GLU A 14 -0.14 12.74 1.92
CA GLU A 14 -1.11 13.84 1.98
C GLU A 14 -2.22 13.67 0.93
N LYS A 15 -1.86 13.18 -0.26
CA LYS A 15 -2.84 12.90 -1.30
C LYS A 15 -3.77 11.74 -0.91
N PHE A 16 -3.21 10.63 -0.45
CA PHE A 16 -3.95 9.40 -0.15
C PHE A 16 -4.76 9.46 1.14
N SER A 17 -4.47 10.38 2.07
CA SER A 17 -5.32 10.57 3.24
C SER A 17 -6.75 10.98 2.86
N ASN A 18 -6.91 11.68 1.75
CA ASN A 18 -8.20 12.16 1.24
C ASN A 18 -8.97 11.12 0.43
N TYR A 19 -8.36 9.98 0.10
CA TYR A 19 -9.02 8.93 -0.68
C TYR A 19 -9.94 8.10 0.22
N SER A 20 -11.03 7.62 -0.34
CA SER A 20 -11.86 6.56 0.24
C SER A 20 -11.10 5.23 0.29
N ILE A 21 -11.60 4.28 1.09
CA ILE A 21 -11.00 2.93 1.16
C ILE A 21 -11.08 2.24 -0.20
N GLU A 22 -12.17 2.43 -0.95
CA GLU A 22 -12.38 1.85 -2.28
C GLU A 22 -11.37 2.39 -3.31
N GLU A 23 -11.16 3.71 -3.35
CA GLU A 23 -10.15 4.34 -4.21
C GLU A 23 -8.74 3.80 -3.91
N LEU A 24 -8.41 3.61 -2.62
CA LEU A 24 -7.12 3.04 -2.23
C LEU A 24 -6.98 1.57 -2.67
N ILE A 25 -8.07 0.78 -2.63
CA ILE A 25 -8.08 -0.61 -3.10
C ILE A 25 -7.84 -0.66 -4.60
N GLN A 26 -8.59 0.14 -5.37
CA GLN A 26 -8.40 0.24 -6.82
C GLN A 26 -6.96 0.63 -7.14
N LEU A 27 -6.44 1.65 -6.45
CA LEU A 27 -5.09 2.14 -6.66
C LEU A 27 -4.00 1.09 -6.33
N ASN A 28 -4.13 0.34 -5.21
CA ASN A 28 -3.22 -0.77 -4.92
C ASN A 28 -3.27 -1.82 -6.03
N ASN A 29 -4.48 -2.21 -6.44
CA ASN A 29 -4.69 -3.29 -7.40
C ASN A 29 -4.13 -2.96 -8.79
N GLU A 30 -4.26 -1.71 -9.23
CA GLU A 30 -3.62 -1.20 -10.44
C GLU A 30 -2.10 -1.16 -10.29
N THR A 31 -1.60 -0.64 -9.15
CA THR A 31 -0.17 -0.52 -8.87
C THR A 31 0.53 -1.88 -8.91
N VAL A 32 -0.02 -2.90 -8.25
CA VAL A 32 0.60 -4.24 -8.21
C VAL A 32 0.60 -4.92 -9.59
N LYS A 33 -0.47 -4.75 -10.39
CA LYS A 33 -0.60 -5.30 -11.75
C LYS A 33 0.29 -4.60 -12.78
N GLY A 34 0.59 -3.31 -12.59
CA GLY A 34 1.39 -2.52 -13.52
C GLY A 34 2.84 -3.02 -13.65
N LYS A 35 3.32 -3.14 -14.90
CA LYS A 35 4.74 -3.39 -15.24
C LYS A 35 5.49 -2.04 -15.32
N GLY A 36 6.75 -1.98 -14.84
CA GLY A 36 7.67 -0.88 -15.20
C GLY A 36 7.88 0.29 -14.22
N TRP A 37 7.48 0.21 -12.95
CA TRP A 37 7.50 1.36 -12.02
C TRP A 37 8.74 1.43 -11.09
N GLY A 38 9.69 0.49 -11.17
CA GLY A 38 10.95 0.51 -10.41
C GLY A 38 10.80 0.79 -8.90
N SER A 39 11.70 1.59 -8.33
CA SER A 39 11.68 2.01 -6.91
C SER A 39 10.53 2.97 -6.57
N ALA A 40 10.01 3.72 -7.56
CA ALA A 40 8.83 4.56 -7.38
C ALA A 40 7.60 3.71 -7.04
N LYS A 41 7.49 2.49 -7.61
CA LYS A 41 6.43 1.51 -7.26
C LYS A 41 6.40 1.20 -5.77
N ALA A 42 7.57 0.93 -5.19
CA ALA A 42 7.69 0.58 -3.78
C ALA A 42 7.29 1.75 -2.89
N THR A 43 7.78 2.95 -3.19
CA THR A 43 7.42 4.18 -2.44
C THR A 43 5.93 4.46 -2.51
N PHE A 44 5.35 4.33 -3.70
CA PHE A 44 3.92 4.54 -3.95
C PHE A 44 3.07 3.55 -3.18
N ARG A 45 3.43 2.26 -3.26
CA ARG A 45 2.72 1.20 -2.54
C ARG A 45 2.83 1.37 -1.03
N THR A 46 3.99 1.73 -0.49
CA THR A 46 4.15 2.01 0.94
C THR A 46 3.23 3.15 1.38
N ALA A 47 3.09 4.22 0.59
CA ALA A 47 2.17 5.29 0.92
C ALA A 47 0.70 4.83 0.94
N ILE A 48 0.28 3.95 0.02
CA ILE A 48 -1.07 3.36 0.02
C ILE A 48 -1.29 2.52 1.29
N ILE A 49 -0.34 1.66 1.66
CA ILE A 49 -0.42 0.82 2.86
C ILE A 49 -0.49 1.67 4.13
N THR A 50 0.30 2.75 4.21
CA THR A 50 0.22 3.73 5.29
C THR A 50 -1.16 4.39 5.36
N ALA A 51 -1.77 4.72 4.22
CA ALA A 51 -3.11 5.31 4.18
C ALA A 51 -4.18 4.35 4.72
N PHE A 52 -4.12 3.06 4.37
CA PHE A 52 -5.01 2.05 4.96
C PHE A 52 -4.83 1.92 6.46
N SER A 53 -3.58 1.83 6.93
CA SER A 53 -3.28 1.72 8.36
C SER A 53 -3.82 2.92 9.15
N ARG A 54 -3.67 4.14 8.62
CA ARG A 54 -4.21 5.37 9.24
C ARG A 54 -5.74 5.42 9.28
N LYS A 55 -6.41 4.68 8.40
CA LYS A 55 -7.87 4.54 8.38
C LYS A 55 -8.37 3.40 9.28
N GLY A 56 -7.50 2.70 10.00
CA GLY A 56 -7.88 1.64 10.93
C GLY A 56 -8.22 0.31 10.26
N ILE A 57 -7.81 0.12 9.00
CA ILE A 57 -8.01 -1.15 8.28
C ILE A 57 -7.02 -2.20 8.80
N ASP A 58 -7.49 -3.42 9.03
CA ASP A 58 -6.62 -4.55 9.38
C ASP A 58 -5.81 -5.01 8.16
N LEU A 59 -4.49 -5.09 8.35
CA LEU A 59 -3.51 -5.45 7.33
C LEU A 59 -2.85 -6.81 7.60
N SER A 60 -3.29 -7.52 8.65
CA SER A 60 -2.71 -8.78 9.14
C SER A 60 -2.56 -9.86 8.05
N GLN A 61 -3.45 -9.87 7.05
CA GLN A 61 -3.43 -10.86 5.97
C GLN A 61 -2.39 -10.58 4.87
N ILE A 62 -1.88 -9.34 4.80
CA ILE A 62 -0.92 -8.90 3.77
C ILE A 62 0.41 -8.43 4.33
N ILE A 63 0.50 -8.12 5.63
CA ILE A 63 1.72 -7.76 6.34
C ILE A 63 2.09 -8.89 7.31
N SER A 64 3.32 -9.38 7.21
CA SER A 64 3.91 -10.34 8.15
C SER A 64 5.16 -9.73 8.76
N LYS A 65 5.42 -10.06 10.02
CA LYS A 65 6.63 -9.67 10.75
C LYS A 65 7.31 -10.94 11.23
N ASP A 66 8.53 -11.18 10.78
CA ASP A 66 9.31 -12.38 11.07
C ASP A 66 10.77 -11.99 11.32
N ASP A 67 11.34 -12.39 12.46
CA ASP A 67 12.74 -12.14 12.83
C ASP A 67 13.25 -10.70 12.60
N GLY A 68 12.42 -9.70 12.92
CA GLY A 68 12.75 -8.28 12.76
C GLY A 68 12.56 -7.72 11.35
N PHE A 69 12.17 -8.56 10.38
CA PHE A 69 11.81 -8.15 9.02
C PHE A 69 10.31 -8.01 8.85
N THR A 70 9.88 -6.96 8.15
CA THR A 70 8.48 -6.78 7.75
C THR A 70 8.34 -7.09 6.27
N THR A 71 7.51 -8.09 5.95
CA THR A 71 7.21 -8.48 4.57
C THR A 71 5.78 -8.08 4.23
N VAL A 72 5.61 -7.38 3.11
CA VAL A 72 4.29 -6.94 2.61
C VAL A 72 3.99 -7.61 1.27
N LYS A 73 3.00 -8.53 1.23
CA LYS A 73 2.61 -9.26 0.02
C LYS A 73 2.22 -8.30 -1.09
N SER A 74 2.90 -8.31 -2.24
CA SER A 74 2.58 -7.45 -3.39
C SER A 74 1.50 -8.06 -4.28
N VAL A 75 0.26 -8.10 -3.77
CA VAL A 75 -0.89 -8.70 -4.45
C VAL A 75 -2.09 -7.76 -4.48
N PRO A 76 -3.05 -7.96 -5.41
CA PRO A 76 -4.33 -7.28 -5.35
C PRO A 76 -5.07 -7.67 -4.08
N VAL A 77 -5.94 -6.79 -3.60
CA VAL A 77 -6.68 -6.94 -2.34
C VAL A 77 -8.14 -6.54 -2.52
N ARG A 78 -8.96 -6.96 -1.56
CA ARG A 78 -10.32 -6.48 -1.34
C ARG A 78 -10.55 -6.24 0.15
N LEU A 79 -11.63 -5.54 0.50
CA LEU A 79 -12.05 -5.35 1.89
C LEU A 79 -13.06 -6.42 2.29
N GLU A 80 -12.85 -7.05 3.45
CA GLU A 80 -13.82 -7.90 4.14
C GLU A 80 -13.80 -7.59 5.63
N ASP A 81 -14.95 -7.23 6.21
CA ASP A 81 -15.08 -7.00 7.67
C ASP A 81 -13.93 -6.16 8.26
N ASN A 82 -13.61 -5.04 7.59
CA ASN A 82 -12.51 -4.12 7.95
C ASN A 82 -11.08 -4.67 7.76
N THR A 83 -10.91 -5.79 7.06
CA THR A 83 -9.62 -6.44 6.79
C THR A 83 -9.29 -6.41 5.29
N LEU A 84 -8.05 -6.07 4.94
CA LEU A 84 -7.56 -6.26 3.56
C LEU A 84 -7.19 -7.71 3.32
N VAL A 85 -8.01 -8.38 2.50
CA VAL A 85 -7.80 -9.77 2.14
C VAL A 85 -7.16 -9.85 0.76
N PRO A 86 -6.05 -10.61 0.59
CA PRO A 86 -5.40 -10.78 -0.69
C PRO A 86 -6.31 -11.54 -1.67
N LEU A 87 -6.40 -11.05 -2.90
CA LEU A 87 -6.97 -11.78 -4.03
C LEU A 87 -5.85 -12.71 -4.52
N ALA A 88 -5.92 -13.98 -4.15
CA ALA A 88 -4.93 -14.98 -4.57
C ALA A 88 -4.80 -15.02 -6.10
N TYR A 89 -3.56 -15.24 -6.57
CA TYR A 89 -3.28 -15.69 -7.93
C TYR A 89 -3.02 -17.19 -7.90
#